data_AF-G9ZEC4-F1
#
_entry.id   AF-G9ZEC4-F1
#
_cell.length_a   1.000
_cell.length_b   1.000
_cell.length_c   1.000
_cell.angle_alpha   90.00
_cell.angle_beta   90.00
_cell.angle_gamma   90.00
#
_symmetry.space_group_name_H-M   'P 1'
#
loop_
_entity.id
_entity.type
_entity.pdbx_description
1 polymer ?
#
loop_
_entity_poly.entity_id
_entity_poly.type
_entity_poly.pdbx_seq_one_letter_code
_entity_poly.pdbx_strand_id
1 'polypeptide(L)' 'YKCTACNKRFSSGSRLDPDTLWQLYSDGRQSAAQLAEQHGCSLKTIRRYLAKAITKAPA' A
#
# COMPACT_ATOMS: atom_id res chain seq x y z
N TYR A 1 11.06 -8.70 10.21
CA TYR A 1 11.88 -9.41 11.22
C TYR A 1 11.07 -10.58 11.80
N LYS A 2 11.66 -11.76 12.03
CA LYS A 2 10.96 -12.97 12.56
C LYS A 2 11.54 -13.33 13.93
N CYS A 3 10.70 -13.41 14.96
CA CYS A 3 11.07 -13.97 16.26
C CYS A 3 11.20 -15.49 16.14
N THR A 4 12.34 -16.06 16.52
CA THR A 4 12.57 -17.52 16.51
C THR A 4 11.95 -18.21 17.72
N ALA A 5 11.89 -17.55 18.88
CA ALA A 5 11.31 -18.11 20.10
C ALA A 5 9.77 -18.25 20.06
N CYS A 6 9.11 -17.33 19.35
CA CYS A 6 7.65 -17.19 19.34
C CYS A 6 7.04 -17.32 17.95
N ASN A 7 7.86 -17.59 16.93
CA ASN A 7 7.51 -17.69 15.50
C ASN A 7 6.73 -16.49 14.90
N LYS A 8 6.52 -15.41 15.65
CA LYS A 8 5.83 -14.20 15.20
C LYS A 8 6.68 -13.43 14.18
N ARG A 9 6.05 -13.01 13.09
CA ARG A 9 6.65 -12.11 12.09
C ARG A 9 6.23 -10.68 12.36
N PHE A 10 7.19 -9.84 12.69
CA PHE A 10 7.02 -8.40 12.72
C PHE A 10 7.25 -7.88 11.29
N SER A 11 6.14 -7.49 10.66
CA SER A 11 6.18 -6.80 9.37
C SER A 11 6.41 -5.33 9.68
N SER A 12 7.65 -4.87 9.57
CA SER A 12 8.03 -3.47 9.86
C SER A 12 7.53 -2.47 8.80
N GLY A 13 6.72 -2.92 7.84
CA GLY A 13 6.07 -2.05 6.86
C GLY A 13 4.61 -1.90 7.22
N SER A 14 4.15 -0.66 7.37
CA SER A 14 2.73 -0.32 7.37
C SER A 14 2.07 -1.07 6.22
N ARG A 15 1.16 -1.97 6.55
CA ARG A 15 0.46 -2.81 5.56
C ARG A 15 -0.43 -1.89 4.75
N LEU A 16 0.07 -1.39 3.64
CA LEU A 16 -0.72 -0.64 2.68
C LEU A 16 -1.74 -1.59 2.08
N ASP A 17 -3.02 -1.32 2.31
CA ASP A 17 -4.08 -2.09 1.68
C ASP A 17 -4.29 -1.56 0.25
N PRO A 18 -4.04 -2.36 -0.80
CA PRO A 18 -4.10 -1.88 -2.18
C PRO A 18 -5.50 -1.40 -2.57
N ASP A 19 -6.54 -2.05 -2.05
CA ASP A 19 -7.94 -1.73 -2.35
C ASP A 19 -8.31 -0.36 -1.78
N THR A 20 -7.96 -0.09 -0.51
CA THR A 20 -8.15 1.23 0.11
C THR A 20 -7.32 2.31 -0.59
N LEU A 21 -6.09 1.99 -0.98
CA LEU A 21 -5.23 2.92 -1.71
C LEU A 21 -5.83 3.31 -3.07
N TRP A 22 -6.40 2.34 -3.80
CA TRP A 22 -7.06 2.58 -5.08
C TRP A 22 -8.33 3.42 -4.92
N GLN A 23 -9.14 3.14 -3.90
CA GLN A 23 -10.31 3.97 -3.59
C GLN A 23 -9.91 5.42 -3.31
N LEU A 24 -8.91 5.67 -2.45
CA LEU A 24 -8.44 7.04 -2.17
C LEU A 24 -7.87 7.74 -3.41
N TYR A 25 -7.24 6.99 -4.33
CA TYR A 25 -6.72 7.50 -5.59
C TYR A 25 -7.83 7.83 -6.60
N SER A 26 -8.79 6.93 -6.79
CA SER A 26 -9.90 7.08 -7.75
C SER A 26 -11.01 8.01 -7.26
N ASP A 27 -11.44 7.87 -6.00
CA ASP A 27 -12.55 8.62 -5.39
C ASP A 27 -12.05 9.97 -4.83
N GLY A 28 -10.96 9.93 -4.07
CA GLY A 28 -10.44 11.09 -3.34
C GLY A 28 -9.60 12.07 -4.18
N ARG A 29 -9.34 11.79 -5.47
CA ARG A 29 -8.42 12.54 -6.35
C ARG A 29 -7.03 12.78 -5.73
N GLN A 30 -6.59 11.91 -4.82
CA GLN A 30 -5.28 12.06 -4.21
C GLN A 30 -4.20 11.68 -5.22
N SER A 31 -3.19 12.53 -5.37
CA SER A 31 -2.06 12.22 -6.23
C SER A 31 -1.20 11.13 -5.59
N ALA A 32 -0.49 10.36 -6.43
CA ALA A 32 0.43 9.34 -5.93
C ALA A 32 1.51 9.91 -4.99
N ALA A 33 1.86 11.20 -5.14
CA ALA A 33 2.80 11.90 -4.27
C ALA A 33 2.20 12.18 -2.88
N GLN A 34 0.95 12.65 -2.83
CA GLN A 34 0.23 12.86 -1.57
C GLN A 34 0.07 11.55 -0.80
N LEU A 35 -0.27 10.46 -1.49
CA LEU A 35 -0.34 9.13 -0.88
C LEU A 35 1.02 8.64 -0.38
N ALA A 36 2.11 8.96 -1.09
CA ALA A 36 3.46 8.60 -0.70
C ALA A 36 3.84 9.30 0.62
N GLU A 37 3.58 10.60 0.73
CA GLU A 37 3.83 11.38 1.95
C GLU A 37 2.94 10.92 3.12
N GLN A 38 1.63 10.75 2.89
CA GLN A 38 0.68 10.33 3.92
C GLN A 38 1.04 8.95 4.51
N HIS A 39 1.52 8.04 3.67
CA HIS A 39 1.90 6.69 4.09
C HIS A 39 3.39 6.53 4.43
N GLY A 40 4.18 7.60 4.36
CA GLY A 40 5.63 7.55 4.60
C GLY A 40 6.37 6.59 3.66
N CYS A 41 5.82 6.37 2.47
CA CYS A 41 6.31 5.39 1.50
C CYS A 41 6.81 6.09 0.25
N SER A 42 7.71 5.44 -0.50
CA SER A 42 8.18 6.01 -1.75
C SER A 42 7.08 5.99 -2.83
N LEU A 43 7.11 6.97 -3.74
CA LEU A 43 6.26 7.02 -4.94
C LEU A 43 6.28 5.70 -5.74
N LYS A 44 7.44 5.04 -5.81
CA LYS A 44 7.60 3.73 -6.46
C LYS A 44 6.76 2.65 -5.78
N THR A 45 6.65 2.71 -4.45
CA THR A 45 5.83 1.80 -3.66
C THR A 45 4.35 2.03 -3.97
N ILE A 46 3.88 3.28 -3.90
CA ILE A 46 2.50 3.65 -4.24
C ILE A 46 2.12 3.17 -5.64
N ARG A 47 2.94 3.46 -6.66
CA ARG A 47 2.72 2.98 -8.05
C ARG A 47 2.59 1.47 -8.15
N ARG A 48 3.44 0.71 -7.43
CA ARG A 48 3.37 -0.75 -7.40
C ARG A 48 2.07 -1.25 -6.76
N TYR A 49 1.61 -0.59 -5.70
CA TYR A 49 0.35 -0.95 -5.03
C TYR A 49 -0.87 -0.59 -5.89
N LEU A 50 -0.87 0.57 -6.54
CA LEU A 50 -1.90 0.96 -7.51
C LEU A 50 -1.98 -0.04 -8.67
N ALA A 51 -0.85 -0.45 -9.25
CA ALA A 51 -0.84 -1.46 -10.30
C ALA A 51 -1.44 -2.80 -9.84
N LYS A 52 -1.13 -3.23 -8.60
CA LYS A 52 -1.74 -4.43 -8.01
C LYS A 52 -3.23 -4.30 -7.77
N ALA A 53 -3.70 -3.12 -7.37
CA ALA A 53 -5.12 -2.88 -7.14
C ALA A 53 -5.90 -2.90 -8.46
N ILE A 54 -5.36 -2.29 -9.52
CA ILE A 54 -5.94 -2.31 -10.87
C ILE A 54 -6.08 -3.76 -11.39
N THR A 55 -5.07 -4.60 -11.20
CA THR A 55 -5.15 -6.02 -11.61
C THR A 55 -6.16 -6.85 -10.82
N LYS A 56 -6.67 -6.32 -9.70
CA LYS A 56 -7.55 -7.02 -8.77
C LYS A 56 -9.00 -6.54 -8.84
N ALA A 57 -9.27 -5.43 -9.53
CA ALA A 57 -10.63 -5.00 -9.84
C ALA A 57 -11.26 -6.03 -10.80
N PRO A 58 -12.37 -6.71 -10.40
CA PRO A 58 -13.11 -7.54 -11.35
C PRO A 58 -13.73 -6.61 -12.41
N ALA A 59 -13.63 -7.05 -13.67
CA ALA A 59 -14.28 -6.43 -14.82
C ALA A 59 -15.82 -6.48 -14.67
#